data_AF-A0A1T5AMD4-F1
#
_entry.id   AF-A0A1T5AMD4-F1
#
_cell.length_a   1.000
_cell.length_b   1.000
_cell.length_c   1.000
_cell.angle_alpha   90.00
_cell.angle_beta   90.00
_cell.angle_gamma   90.00
#
_symmetry.space_group_name_H-M   'P 1'
#
loop_
_entity.id
_entity.type
_entity.pdbx_description
1 polymer ?
#
loop_
_entity_poly.entity_id
_entity_poly.type
_entity_poly.pdbx_seq_one_letter_code
_entity_poly.pdbx_strand_id
1 'polypeptide(L)'
;MYELARNNYLEGLETKIDFLKNEGTSHEVFSKFIRDGMRSHNTKSSEILSIGDKVKEMDKNDLSNPLNMISTHCIHVMPFGYFMFETHLLETVLDILNVENFAKETFRTLIKSDIVPVANIFDNPILQEGPSQGINYSVGVETHRRFYDIRVGLKEVGAKLIELRSN
;
A
#
# COMPACT_ATOMS: atom_id res chain seq x y z
N MET A 1 -26.96 -24.54 55.11
CA MET A 1 -26.90 -23.15 54.59
C MET A 1 -25.47 -22.58 54.64
N TYR A 2 -24.69 -22.82 55.70
CA TYR A 2 -23.28 -22.39 55.80
C TYR A 2 -22.31 -23.07 54.80
N GLU A 3 -22.50 -24.35 54.46
CA GLU A 3 -21.58 -25.03 53.52
C GLU A 3 -21.74 -24.60 52.05
N LEU A 4 -22.97 -24.31 51.62
CA LEU A 4 -23.27 -23.81 50.26
C LEU A 4 -22.70 -22.40 50.02
N ALA A 5 -22.69 -21.55 51.04
CA ALA A 5 -22.06 -20.24 51.00
C ALA A 5 -20.52 -20.33 50.99
N ARG A 6 -19.96 -21.29 51.74
CA ARG A 6 -18.50 -21.52 51.78
C ARG A 6 -17.96 -22.06 50.46
N ASN A 7 -18.66 -22.99 49.82
CA ASN A 7 -18.24 -23.57 48.54
C ASN A 7 -18.31 -22.55 47.40
N ASN A 8 -19.37 -21.73 47.33
CA ASN A 8 -19.46 -20.63 46.36
C ASN A 8 -18.35 -19.59 46.54
N TYR A 9 -17.95 -19.31 47.79
CA TYR A 9 -16.88 -18.35 48.07
C TYR A 9 -15.51 -18.88 47.63
N LEU A 10 -15.26 -20.18 47.79
CA LEU A 10 -14.02 -20.85 47.40
C LEU A 10 -13.89 -20.96 45.86
N GLU A 11 -14.93 -21.39 45.16
CA GLU A 11 -14.93 -21.44 43.68
C GLU A 11 -14.75 -20.05 43.05
N GLY A 12 -15.39 -19.02 43.63
CA GLY A 12 -15.20 -17.63 43.21
C GLY A 12 -13.81 -17.07 43.50
N LEU A 13 -13.09 -17.63 44.49
CA LEU A 13 -11.72 -17.26 44.82
C LEU A 13 -10.72 -17.91 43.87
N GLU A 14 -10.90 -19.20 43.56
CA GLU A 14 -10.08 -19.93 42.60
C GLU A 14 -10.13 -19.27 41.22
N THR A 15 -11.33 -18.90 40.76
CA THR A 15 -11.52 -18.17 39.49
C THR A 15 -10.79 -16.82 39.47
N LYS A 16 -10.82 -16.07 40.58
CA LYS A 16 -10.11 -14.78 40.70
C LYS A 16 -8.59 -14.96 40.80
N ILE A 17 -8.14 -16.01 41.48
CA ILE A 17 -6.71 -16.36 41.59
C ILE A 17 -6.18 -16.82 40.23
N ASP A 18 -6.92 -17.64 39.50
CA ASP A 18 -6.56 -18.06 38.14
C ASP A 18 -6.55 -16.89 37.17
N PHE A 19 -7.52 -15.97 37.25
CA PHE A 19 -7.50 -14.74 36.47
C PHE A 19 -6.25 -13.90 36.76
N LEU A 20 -5.90 -13.72 38.03
CA LEU A 20 -4.68 -12.98 38.43
C LEU A 20 -3.39 -13.70 38.03
N LYS A 21 -3.36 -15.04 38.05
CA LYS A 21 -2.19 -15.85 37.69
C LYS A 21 -1.98 -15.96 36.18
N ASN A 22 -3.07 -16.04 35.40
CA ASN A 22 -3.02 -16.38 33.97
C ASN A 22 -3.22 -15.17 33.06
N GLU A 23 -4.07 -14.20 33.43
CA GLU A 23 -4.38 -13.02 32.61
C GLU A 23 -3.67 -11.73 33.11
N GLY A 24 -3.17 -11.76 34.35
CA GLY A 24 -2.54 -10.63 35.03
C GLY A 24 -3.57 -9.70 35.67
N THR A 25 -3.09 -8.65 36.34
CA THR A 25 -3.96 -7.61 36.90
C THR A 25 -4.54 -6.72 35.80
N SER A 26 -5.67 -6.06 36.05
CA SER A 26 -6.25 -5.09 35.09
C SER A 26 -5.24 -4.01 34.65
N HIS A 27 -4.31 -3.64 35.55
CA HIS A 27 -3.21 -2.72 35.25
C HIS A 27 -2.19 -3.32 34.28
N GLU A 28 -1.85 -4.61 34.41
CA GLU A 28 -0.93 -5.31 33.50
C GLU A 28 -1.55 -5.54 32.13
N VAL A 29 -2.83 -5.92 32.07
CA VAL A 29 -3.57 -6.06 30.81
C VAL A 29 -3.63 -4.72 30.07
N PHE A 30 -3.95 -3.64 30.78
CA PHE A 30 -3.95 -2.29 30.22
C PHE A 30 -2.55 -1.85 29.76
N SER A 31 -1.53 -2.07 30.59
CA SER A 31 -0.13 -1.74 30.27
C SER A 31 0.36 -2.53 29.05
N LYS A 32 -0.03 -3.80 28.93
CA LYS A 32 0.28 -4.67 27.79
C LYS A 32 -0.43 -4.17 26.53
N PHE A 33 -1.72 -3.85 26.61
CA PHE A 33 -2.49 -3.28 25.50
C PHE A 33 -1.84 -1.98 24.96
N ILE A 34 -1.48 -1.06 25.85
CA ILE A 34 -0.81 0.19 25.48
C ILE A 34 0.57 -0.07 24.86
N ARG A 35 1.36 -0.99 25.44
CA ARG A 35 2.69 -1.36 24.93
C ARG A 35 2.62 -2.04 23.56
N ASP A 36 1.67 -2.95 23.38
CA ASP A 36 1.47 -3.68 22.12
C ASP A 36 0.95 -2.74 21.04
N GLY A 37 0.06 -1.81 21.39
CA GLY A 37 -0.37 -0.71 20.51
C GLY A 37 0.78 0.17 20.05
N MET A 38 1.65 0.61 20.97
CA MET A 38 2.85 1.39 20.63
C MET A 38 3.84 0.59 19.76
N ARG A 39 4.08 -0.69 20.08
CA ARG A 39 4.95 -1.55 19.28
C ARG A 39 4.42 -1.73 17.86
N SER A 40 3.12 -2.01 17.71
CA SER A 40 2.47 -2.15 16.40
C SER A 40 2.53 -0.85 15.59
N HIS A 41 2.36 0.31 16.22
CA HIS A 41 2.51 1.59 15.55
C HIS A 41 3.94 1.82 15.07
N ASN A 42 4.94 1.53 15.92
CA ASN A 42 6.35 1.71 15.57
C ASN A 42 6.79 0.78 14.43
N THR A 43 6.36 -0.49 14.44
CA THR A 43 6.70 -1.43 13.35
C THR A 43 6.08 -0.99 12.02
N LYS A 44 4.79 -0.63 12.02
CA LYS A 44 4.10 -0.10 10.83
C LYS A 44 4.76 1.16 10.28
N SER A 45 5.17 2.08 11.16
CA SER A 45 5.86 3.31 10.76
C SER A 45 7.23 3.00 10.14
N SER A 46 8.00 2.10 10.76
CA SER A 46 9.31 1.70 10.25
C SER A 46 9.23 1.00 8.88
N GLU A 47 8.17 0.24 8.66
CA GLU A 47 7.92 -0.44 7.39
C GLU A 47 7.58 0.57 6.28
N ILE A 48 6.70 1.54 6.56
CA ILE A 48 6.36 2.61 5.61
C ILE A 48 7.62 3.38 5.19
N LEU A 49 8.48 3.72 6.16
CA LEU A 49 9.75 4.41 5.90
C LEU A 49 10.67 3.56 5.00
N SER A 50 10.86 2.28 5.34
CA SER A 50 11.68 1.35 4.56
C SER A 50 11.18 1.19 3.12
N ILE A 51 9.86 1.08 2.94
CA ILE A 51 9.24 1.05 1.61
C ILE A 51 9.53 2.35 0.85
N GLY A 52 9.32 3.50 1.50
CA GLY A 52 9.56 4.80 0.89
C GLY A 52 11.00 4.98 0.42
N ASP A 53 11.98 4.54 1.21
CA ASP A 53 13.39 4.64 0.86
C ASP A 53 13.76 3.74 -0.33
N LYS A 54 13.21 2.51 -0.40
CA LYS A 54 13.41 1.63 -1.56
C LYS A 54 12.84 2.21 -2.84
N VAL A 55 11.63 2.78 -2.79
CA VAL A 55 11.02 3.43 -3.95
C VAL A 55 11.86 4.62 -4.43
N LYS A 56 12.31 5.49 -3.51
CA LYS A 56 13.19 6.61 -3.84
C LYS A 56 14.50 6.17 -4.49
N GLU A 57 15.07 5.06 -4.04
CA GLU A 57 16.29 4.51 -4.66
C GLU A 57 16.03 4.05 -6.10
N MET A 58 14.89 3.40 -6.36
CA MET A 58 14.49 3.02 -7.72
C MET A 58 14.31 4.25 -8.61
N ASP A 59 13.63 5.27 -8.11
CA ASP A 59 13.35 6.51 -8.86
C ASP A 59 14.64 7.26 -9.19
N LYS A 60 15.57 7.36 -8.25
CA LYS A 60 16.89 7.96 -8.48
C LYS A 60 17.66 7.22 -9.60
N ASN A 61 17.61 5.89 -9.60
CA ASN A 61 18.29 5.09 -10.62
C ASN A 61 17.67 5.28 -12.01
N ASP A 62 16.35 5.38 -12.09
CA ASP A 62 15.64 5.61 -13.35
C ASP A 62 15.99 6.98 -13.93
N LEU A 63 15.93 8.04 -13.11
CA LEU A 63 16.23 9.41 -13.52
C LEU A 63 17.69 9.62 -13.96
N SER A 64 18.62 8.83 -13.40
CA SER A 64 20.04 8.88 -13.77
C SER A 64 20.35 8.20 -15.12
N ASN A 65 19.45 7.35 -15.63
CA ASN A 65 19.68 6.53 -16.82
C ASN A 65 18.54 6.70 -17.84
N PRO A 66 18.57 7.80 -18.63
CA PRO A 66 17.51 8.10 -19.58
C PRO A 66 17.30 6.96 -20.58
N LEU A 67 16.03 6.72 -20.94
CA LEU A 67 15.64 5.69 -21.89
C LEU A 67 16.08 6.06 -23.31
N ASN A 68 16.85 5.19 -23.95
CA ASN A 68 17.07 5.17 -25.40
C ASN A 68 16.13 4.14 -26.05
N MET A 69 14.81 4.32 -25.89
CA MET A 69 13.83 3.40 -26.46
C MET A 69 13.20 3.96 -27.74
N ILE A 70 13.12 3.12 -28.78
CA ILE A 70 12.42 3.39 -30.02
C ILE A 70 10.98 2.90 -29.83
N SER A 71 9.98 3.77 -30.03
CA SER A 71 8.54 3.50 -29.81
C SER A 71 8.17 3.24 -28.35
N THR A 72 7.80 4.31 -27.65
CA THR A 72 7.40 4.25 -26.23
C THR A 72 6.03 4.88 -26.01
N HIS A 73 5.37 4.42 -24.95
CA HIS A 73 4.19 5.07 -24.40
C HIS A 73 4.51 5.67 -23.05
N CYS A 74 3.70 6.64 -22.65
CA CYS A 74 3.79 7.30 -21.36
C CYS A 74 2.46 7.19 -20.61
N ILE A 75 2.54 6.94 -19.31
CA ILE A 75 1.41 6.95 -18.38
C ILE A 75 1.79 7.75 -17.14
N HIS A 76 0.84 8.54 -16.63
CA HIS A 76 1.00 9.20 -15.34
C HIS A 76 0.45 8.29 -14.24
N VAL A 77 1.32 7.73 -13.41
CA VAL A 77 0.95 6.88 -12.27
C VAL A 77 0.93 7.75 -11.01
N MET A 78 -0.23 8.17 -10.55
CA MET A 78 -0.34 8.95 -9.32
C MET A 78 -0.27 8.04 -8.08
N PRO A 79 0.61 8.30 -7.09
CA PRO A 79 1.37 9.55 -6.88
C PRO A 79 2.83 9.56 -7.38
N PHE A 80 3.29 8.50 -8.04
CA PHE A 80 4.69 8.34 -8.42
C PHE A 80 5.19 9.28 -9.52
N GLY A 81 4.34 9.64 -10.48
CA GLY A 81 4.70 10.49 -11.62
C GLY A 81 4.66 9.75 -12.96
N TYR A 82 5.42 10.21 -13.93
CA TYR A 82 5.34 9.74 -15.31
C TYR A 82 6.24 8.55 -15.56
N PHE A 83 5.69 7.49 -16.13
CA PHE A 83 6.44 6.31 -16.53
C PHE A 83 6.45 6.17 -18.04
N MET A 84 7.61 5.82 -18.60
CA MET A 84 7.79 5.45 -20.00
C MET A 84 8.13 3.97 -20.12
N PHE A 85 7.57 3.31 -21.12
CA PHE A 85 7.75 1.89 -21.39
C PHE A 85 7.54 1.59 -22.88
N GLU A 86 7.99 0.42 -23.35
CA GLU A 86 7.79 0.01 -24.74
C GLU A 86 6.32 -0.26 -25.06
N THR A 87 5.90 0.12 -26.27
CA THR A 87 4.50 0.00 -26.72
C THR A 87 3.88 -1.39 -26.52
N HIS A 88 4.66 -2.45 -26.71
CA HIS A 88 4.18 -3.83 -26.60
C HIS A 88 3.85 -4.25 -25.15
N LEU A 89 4.31 -3.50 -24.15
CA LEU A 89 4.11 -3.77 -22.73
C LEU A 89 2.84 -3.15 -22.14
N LEU A 90 2.06 -2.42 -22.95
CA LEU A 90 0.88 -1.68 -22.48
C LEU A 90 -0.07 -2.54 -21.63
N GLU A 91 -0.43 -3.72 -22.12
CA GLU A 91 -1.35 -4.61 -21.39
C GLU A 91 -0.77 -5.06 -20.06
N THR A 92 0.50 -5.43 -20.04
CA THR A 92 1.20 -5.84 -18.81
C THR A 92 1.28 -4.69 -17.81
N VAL A 93 1.52 -3.46 -18.27
CA VAL A 93 1.51 -2.28 -17.41
C VAL A 93 0.12 -2.04 -16.82
N LEU A 94 -0.95 -2.15 -17.63
CA LEU A 94 -2.33 -2.01 -17.14
C LEU A 94 -2.72 -3.13 -16.16
N ASP A 95 -2.20 -4.34 -16.35
CA ASP A 95 -2.37 -5.46 -15.41
C ASP A 95 -1.65 -5.21 -14.07
N ILE A 96 -0.41 -4.73 -14.10
CA ILE A 96 0.36 -4.36 -12.90
C ILE A 96 -0.37 -3.27 -12.11
N LEU A 97 -0.95 -2.29 -12.81
CA LEU A 97 -1.73 -1.21 -12.21
C LEU A 97 -3.13 -1.66 -11.73
N ASN A 98 -3.50 -2.92 -11.97
CA ASN A 98 -4.81 -3.49 -11.66
C ASN A 98 -5.97 -2.65 -12.22
N VAL A 99 -5.86 -2.29 -13.50
CA VAL A 99 -6.92 -1.58 -14.24
C VAL A 99 -7.99 -2.57 -14.67
N GLU A 100 -9.24 -2.29 -14.33
CA GLU A 100 -10.36 -3.13 -14.75
C GLU A 100 -10.51 -3.19 -16.27
N ASN A 101 -10.95 -4.34 -16.79
CA ASN A 101 -11.02 -4.57 -18.23
C ASN A 101 -11.85 -3.53 -18.99
N PHE A 102 -12.95 -3.06 -18.40
CA PHE A 102 -13.79 -2.03 -19.02
C PHE A 102 -13.11 -0.65 -19.03
N ALA A 103 -12.21 -0.37 -18.09
CA ALA A 103 -11.46 0.87 -18.01
C ALA A 103 -10.24 0.88 -18.93
N LYS A 104 -9.64 -0.29 -19.21
CA LYS A 104 -8.49 -0.43 -20.12
C LYS A 104 -8.74 0.17 -21.51
N GLU A 105 -9.96 0.07 -22.03
CA GLU A 105 -10.32 0.67 -23.33
C GLU A 105 -10.12 2.20 -23.36
N THR A 106 -10.41 2.89 -22.24
CA THR A 106 -10.16 4.33 -22.12
C THR A 106 -8.66 4.61 -22.15
N PHE A 107 -7.84 3.87 -21.39
CA PHE A 107 -6.39 4.00 -21.41
C PHE A 107 -5.80 3.77 -22.82
N ARG A 108 -6.24 2.70 -23.49
CA ARG A 108 -5.83 2.38 -24.88
C ARG A 108 -6.17 3.52 -25.84
N THR A 109 -7.39 4.05 -25.75
CA THR A 109 -7.86 5.14 -26.60
C THR A 109 -7.04 6.40 -26.42
N LEU A 110 -6.74 6.78 -25.17
CA LEU A 110 -5.95 7.97 -24.85
C LEU A 110 -4.52 7.84 -25.38
N ILE A 111 -3.87 6.70 -25.11
CA ILE A 111 -2.51 6.44 -25.58
C ILE A 111 -2.43 6.44 -27.12
N LYS A 112 -3.40 5.82 -27.80
CA LYS A 112 -3.48 5.85 -29.28
C LYS A 112 -3.70 7.26 -29.84
N SER A 113 -4.23 8.17 -29.03
CA SER A 113 -4.48 9.57 -29.39
C SER A 113 -3.35 10.50 -28.96
N ASP A 114 -2.19 9.95 -28.58
CA ASP A 114 -1.03 10.67 -28.03
C ASP A 114 -1.36 11.50 -26.76
N ILE A 115 -2.38 11.08 -26.00
CA ILE A 115 -2.74 11.67 -24.71
C ILE A 115 -2.19 10.77 -23.61
N VAL A 116 -1.49 11.36 -22.64
CA VAL A 116 -0.96 10.64 -21.46
C VAL A 116 -2.11 10.36 -20.49
N PRO A 117 -2.55 9.11 -20.30
CA PRO A 117 -3.60 8.81 -19.32
C PRO A 117 -3.06 8.88 -17.90
N VAL A 118 -3.95 9.16 -16.96
CA VAL A 118 -3.66 9.19 -15.52
C VAL A 118 -4.23 7.94 -14.84
N ALA A 119 -3.33 7.10 -14.32
CA ALA A 119 -3.66 5.96 -13.47
C ALA A 119 -3.54 6.37 -12.00
N ASN A 120 -4.67 6.40 -11.30
CA ASN A 120 -4.68 6.69 -9.88
C ASN A 120 -4.55 5.41 -9.05
N ILE A 121 -3.33 5.06 -8.61
CA ILE A 121 -3.11 3.81 -7.85
C ILE A 121 -3.62 3.87 -6.42
N PHE A 122 -4.13 5.02 -5.95
CA PHE A 122 -4.91 5.08 -4.70
C PHE A 122 -6.18 4.21 -4.80
N ASP A 123 -6.78 4.12 -5.99
CA ASP A 123 -7.89 3.22 -6.28
C ASP A 123 -7.37 1.81 -6.58
N ASN A 124 -8.06 0.79 -6.08
CA ASN A 124 -7.69 -0.60 -6.34
C ASN A 124 -8.93 -1.51 -6.25
N PRO A 125 -9.43 -2.05 -7.37
CA PRO A 125 -8.90 -1.87 -8.73
C PRO A 125 -9.14 -0.44 -9.28
N ILE A 126 -8.42 -0.06 -10.35
CA ILE A 126 -8.62 1.21 -11.05
C ILE A 126 -9.82 1.07 -12.00
N LEU A 127 -10.90 1.79 -11.67
CA LEU A 127 -12.18 1.71 -12.41
C LEU A 127 -12.31 2.78 -13.51
N GLN A 128 -11.50 3.84 -13.48
CA GLN A 128 -11.57 4.92 -14.44
C GLN A 128 -10.21 5.62 -14.54
N GLU A 129 -10.00 6.31 -15.67
CA GLU A 129 -8.87 7.22 -15.83
C GLU A 129 -9.12 8.53 -15.07
N GLY A 130 -8.03 9.19 -14.65
CA GLY A 130 -8.05 10.51 -14.06
C GLY A 130 -7.68 10.53 -12.57
N PRO A 131 -7.45 11.74 -12.01
CA PRO A 131 -7.36 11.91 -10.57
C PRO A 131 -8.74 11.62 -9.97
N SER A 132 -8.85 10.60 -9.13
CA SER A 132 -10.11 10.23 -8.47
C SER A 132 -10.72 11.38 -7.67
N GLN A 133 -12.00 11.25 -7.31
CA GLN A 133 -12.86 12.23 -6.63
C GLN A 133 -12.49 12.47 -5.15
N GLY A 134 -11.20 12.70 -4.88
CA GLY A 134 -10.65 12.94 -3.56
C GLY A 134 -9.56 11.92 -3.22
N ILE A 135 -8.46 12.42 -2.65
CA ILE A 135 -7.42 11.58 -2.09
C ILE A 135 -7.97 11.06 -0.75
N ASN A 136 -8.44 9.81 -0.73
CA ASN A 136 -8.69 9.12 0.55
C ASN A 136 -7.34 8.85 1.22
N TYR A 137 -6.82 9.88 1.91
CA TYR A 137 -5.53 9.89 2.60
C TYR A 137 -5.43 8.92 3.79
N SER A 138 -6.45 8.08 4.06
CA SER A 138 -6.33 6.99 5.04
C SER A 138 -5.53 5.82 4.45
N VAL A 139 -4.28 6.10 4.07
CA VAL A 139 -3.35 5.18 3.43
C VAL A 139 -2.71 4.35 4.54
N GLY A 140 -3.29 3.18 4.82
CA GLY A 140 -2.70 2.22 5.75
C GLY A 140 -1.42 1.61 5.18
N VAL A 141 -0.69 0.85 6.00
CA VAL A 141 0.52 0.11 5.59
C VAL A 141 0.27 -0.75 4.35
N GLU A 142 -0.91 -1.36 4.22
CA GLU A 142 -1.25 -2.19 3.06
C GLU A 142 -1.26 -1.40 1.75
N THR A 143 -1.66 -0.13 1.78
CA THR A 143 -1.61 0.72 0.59
C THR A 143 -0.16 1.04 0.20
N HIS A 144 0.72 1.28 1.19
CA HIS A 144 2.15 1.45 0.94
C HIS A 144 2.80 0.18 0.39
N ARG A 145 2.43 -1.01 0.88
CA ARG A 145 2.88 -2.29 0.32
C ARG A 145 2.43 -2.44 -1.13
N ARG A 146 1.16 -2.18 -1.43
CA ARG A 146 0.65 -2.21 -2.81
C ARG A 146 1.41 -1.26 -3.72
N PHE A 147 1.69 -0.04 -3.25
CA PHE A 147 2.47 0.94 -3.99
C PHE A 147 3.86 0.41 -4.31
N TYR A 148 4.51 -0.22 -3.33
CA TYR A 148 5.78 -0.90 -3.52
C TYR A 148 5.70 -2.01 -4.57
N ASP A 149 4.69 -2.88 -4.47
CA ASP A 149 4.49 -4.01 -5.40
C ASP A 149 4.27 -3.51 -6.84
N ILE A 150 3.43 -2.50 -7.02
CA ILE A 150 3.23 -1.83 -8.32
C ILE A 150 4.56 -1.30 -8.84
N ARG A 151 5.32 -0.59 -8.00
CA ARG A 151 6.59 0.01 -8.41
C ARG A 151 7.63 -1.03 -8.82
N VAL A 152 7.71 -2.13 -8.09
CA VAL A 152 8.56 -3.29 -8.41
C VAL A 152 8.12 -3.90 -9.74
N GLY A 153 6.83 -4.17 -9.91
CA GLY A 153 6.30 -4.72 -11.16
C GLY A 153 6.61 -3.84 -12.38
N LEU A 154 6.41 -2.52 -12.25
CA LEU A 154 6.78 -1.55 -13.30
C LEU A 154 8.28 -1.61 -13.62
N LYS A 155 9.14 -1.70 -12.61
CA LYS A 155 10.59 -1.83 -12.81
C LYS A 155 10.96 -3.13 -13.53
N GLU A 156 10.33 -4.24 -13.16
CA GLU A 156 10.61 -5.57 -13.74
C GLU A 156 10.25 -5.66 -15.22
N VAL A 157 9.17 -4.99 -15.64
CA VAL A 157 8.81 -4.88 -17.07
C VAL A 157 9.63 -3.81 -17.81
N GLY A 158 10.54 -3.12 -17.13
CA GLY A 158 11.41 -2.11 -17.73
C GLY A 158 10.75 -0.73 -17.91
N ALA A 159 9.60 -0.49 -17.28
CA ALA A 159 9.02 0.85 -17.22
C ALA A 159 9.88 1.73 -16.31
N LYS A 160 10.27 2.91 -16.79
CA LYS A 160 11.11 3.85 -16.04
C LYS A 160 10.39 5.13 -15.74
N LEU A 161 10.62 5.65 -14.53
CA LEU A 161 10.20 6.99 -14.16
C LEU A 161 10.95 8.03 -15.01
N ILE A 162 10.23 9.04 -15.48
CA ILE A 162 10.77 10.16 -16.25
C ILE A 162 10.27 11.50 -15.72
N GLU A 163 11.07 12.54 -15.94
CA GLU A 163 10.65 13.92 -15.77
C GLU A 163 10.22 14.52 -17.11
N LEU A 164 8.95 14.90 -17.23
CA LEU A 164 8.51 15.70 -18.35
C LEU A 164 9.05 17.12 -18.17
N ARG A 165 10.07 17.48 -18.95
CA ARG A 165 10.53 18.87 -19.03
C ARG A 165 9.50 19.66 -19.82
N SER A 166 8.85 20.63 -19.18
CA SER A 166 8.13 21.68 -19.89
C SER A 166 9.16 22.52 -20.65
N ASN A 167 9.10 22.48 -21.98
CA ASN A 167 9.83 23.43 -22.84
C ASN A 167 9.16 24.80 -22.79
#